data_AF-A0A1V5GYA4-F1
#
_entry.id   AF-A0A1V5GYA4-F1
#
_cell.length_a   1.000
_cell.length_b   1.000
_cell.length_c   1.000
_cell.angle_alpha   90.00
_cell.angle_beta   90.00
_cell.angle_gamma   90.00
#
_symmetry.space_group_name_H-M   'P 1'
#
loop_
_entity.id
_entity.type
_entity.pdbx_description
1 polymer ?
#
loop_
_entity_poly.entity_id
_entity_poly.type
_entity_poly.pdbx_seq_one_letter_code
_entity_poly.pdbx_strand_id
1 'polypeptide(L)'
;MAPDLRLDLPPGWRMGEVRFPPAKPFTDKAGTSFGYEGRALLRFHLTPPSDLPVGIPVRLSGQADWLICRDECVPVSSKLEMTLDVGNGTPARAAAWPETAAAGGWGSPPPK
;
A
#
# COMPACT_ATOMS: atom_id res chain seq x y z
N MET A 1 10.21 -1.00 -11.99
CA MET A 1 9.05 -0.11 -11.70
C MET A 1 8.61 -0.38 -10.27
N ALA A 2 8.40 0.65 -9.47
CA ALA A 2 7.86 0.47 -8.11
C ALA A 2 6.34 0.20 -8.17
N PRO A 3 5.76 -0.52 -7.20
CA PRO A 3 4.31 -0.60 -7.04
C PRO A 3 3.68 0.80 -6.92
N ASP A 4 2.55 0.99 -7.58
CA ASP A 4 1.75 2.21 -7.56
C ASP A 4 0.37 1.94 -6.96
N LEU A 5 -0.16 2.92 -6.23
CA LEU A 5 -1.48 2.85 -5.59
C LEU A 5 -2.25 4.14 -5.84
N ARG A 6 -3.42 4.00 -6.46
CA ARG A 6 -4.35 5.10 -6.73
C ARG A 6 -5.67 4.80 -6.03
N LEU A 7 -6.18 5.77 -5.28
CA LEU A 7 -7.45 5.64 -4.56
C LEU A 7 -8.49 6.58 -5.16
N ASP A 8 -9.69 6.07 -5.36
CA ASP A 8 -10.89 6.84 -5.68
C ASP A 8 -11.53 7.26 -4.37
N LEU A 9 -11.08 8.39 -3.85
CA LEU A 9 -11.48 8.88 -2.54
C LEU A 9 -12.77 9.72 -2.62
N PRO A 10 -13.70 9.56 -1.66
CA PRO A 10 -14.81 10.48 -1.50
C PRO A 10 -14.31 11.91 -1.22
N PRO A 11 -15.14 12.95 -1.46
CA PRO A 11 -14.77 14.33 -1.19
C PRO A 11 -14.23 14.54 0.24
N GLY A 12 -13.20 15.38 0.36
CA GLY A 12 -12.61 15.77 1.65
C GLY A 12 -11.56 14.79 2.21
N TRP A 13 -11.46 13.57 1.67
CA TRP A 13 -10.41 12.62 2.05
C TRP A 13 -9.09 12.97 1.37
N ARG A 14 -7.97 12.70 2.06
CA ARG A 14 -6.63 12.90 1.53
C ARG A 14 -5.75 11.69 1.78
N MET A 15 -5.07 11.24 0.72
CA MET A 15 -4.04 10.21 0.79
C MET A 15 -2.67 10.87 0.93
N GLY A 16 -1.88 10.41 1.90
CA GLY A 16 -0.48 10.75 2.04
C GLY A 16 0.42 9.87 1.18
N GLU A 17 1.72 10.14 1.22
CA GLU A 17 2.71 9.36 0.46
C GLU A 17 2.71 7.87 0.85
N VAL A 18 2.89 7.02 -0.16
CA VAL A 18 3.13 5.59 0.04
C VAL A 18 4.57 5.38 0.48
N ARG A 19 4.71 4.65 1.58
CA ARG A 19 5.96 4.30 2.22
C ARG A 19 6.25 2.83 2.00
N PHE A 20 7.44 2.57 1.51
CA PHE A 20 7.91 1.26 1.09
C PHE A 20 8.85 0.67 2.13
N PRO A 21 8.77 -0.64 2.42
CA PRO A 21 9.77 -1.29 3.24
C PRO A 21 11.11 -1.33 2.48
N PRO A 22 12.24 -1.58 3.15
CA PRO A 22 13.53 -1.75 2.48
C PRO A 22 13.46 -2.85 1.43
N ALA A 23 13.86 -2.53 0.20
CA ALA A 23 13.95 -3.49 -0.90
C ALA A 23 15.27 -4.26 -0.87
N LYS A 24 15.24 -5.47 -1.41
CA LYS A 24 16.43 -6.31 -1.59
C LYS A 24 16.99 -6.13 -3.01
N PRO A 25 18.31 -6.17 -3.20
CA PRO A 25 18.91 -6.25 -4.52
C PRO A 25 18.74 -7.67 -5.10
N PHE A 26 18.44 -7.76 -6.38
CA PHE A 26 18.42 -8.98 -7.18
C PHE A 26 19.34 -8.78 -8.36
N THR A 27 20.33 -9.66 -8.56
CA THR A 27 21.32 -9.52 -9.64
C THR A 27 21.24 -10.70 -10.58
N ASP A 28 21.12 -10.41 -11.87
CA ASP A 28 21.13 -11.38 -12.96
C ASP A 28 22.04 -10.90 -14.10
N LYS A 29 21.91 -11.49 -15.29
CA LYS A 29 22.69 -11.11 -16.48
C LYS A 29 22.33 -9.72 -17.03
N ALA A 30 21.15 -9.20 -16.73
CA ALA A 30 20.67 -7.90 -17.17
C ALA A 30 21.07 -6.77 -16.20
N GLY A 31 21.45 -7.11 -14.96
CA GLY A 31 22.00 -6.16 -13.99
C GLY A 31 21.45 -6.37 -12.59
N THR A 32 21.51 -5.33 -11.76
CA THR A 32 20.91 -5.33 -10.41
C THR A 32 19.60 -4.57 -10.44
N SER A 33 18.52 -5.20 -9.98
CA SER A 33 17.22 -4.59 -9.72
C SER A 33 16.89 -4.63 -8.23
N PHE A 34 15.89 -3.86 -7.79
CA PHE A 34 15.47 -3.81 -6.39
C PHE A 34 14.00 -4.20 -6.25
N GLY A 35 13.70 -5.11 -5.33
CA GLY A 35 12.34 -5.61 -5.15
C GLY A 35 12.10 -6.31 -3.82
N TYR A 36 11.06 -7.13 -3.79
CA TYR A 36 10.64 -7.88 -2.62
C TYR A 36 10.45 -9.35 -2.97
N GLU A 37 10.69 -10.21 -1.99
CA GLU A 37 10.45 -11.64 -2.08
C GLU A 37 9.44 -12.03 -1.00
N GLY A 38 8.49 -12.91 -1.35
CA GLY A 38 7.40 -13.27 -0.45
C GLY A 38 6.37 -12.15 -0.33
N ARG A 39 6.18 -11.61 0.88
CA ARG A 39 5.18 -10.56 1.15
C ARG A 39 5.87 -9.22 1.37
N ALA A 40 5.34 -8.18 0.74
CA ALA A 40 5.66 -6.79 1.04
C ALA A 40 4.39 -6.07 1.48
N LEU A 41 4.47 -5.33 2.57
CA LEU A 41 3.40 -4.45 3.02
C LEU A 41 3.79 -3.03 2.60
N LEU A 42 2.87 -2.27 2.00
CA LEU A 42 3.03 -0.84 1.75
C LEU A 42 2.15 -0.06 2.72
N ARG A 43 2.64 1.10 3.16
CA ARG A 43 1.94 1.92 4.16
C ARG A 43 1.70 3.31 3.63
N PHE A 44 0.54 3.87 3.93
CA PHE A 44 0.25 5.27 3.67
C PHE A 44 -0.67 5.78 4.77
N HIS A 45 -0.67 7.09 4.96
CA HIS A 45 -1.63 7.73 5.83
C HIS A 45 -2.86 8.12 5.02
N LEU A 46 -4.05 7.84 5.54
CA LEU A 46 -5.30 8.26 4.95
C LEU A 46 -6.00 9.19 5.93
N THR A 47 -6.19 10.44 5.54
CA THR A 47 -6.79 11.47 6.39
C THR A 47 -8.25 11.68 6.02
N PRO A 48 -9.19 11.40 6.95
CA PRO A 48 -10.60 11.70 6.76
C PRO A 48 -10.90 13.21 6.79
N PRO A 49 -12.05 13.66 6.24
CA PRO A 49 -12.60 14.99 6.55
C PRO A 49 -12.98 15.10 8.04
N SER A 50 -13.05 16.33 8.57
CA SER A 50 -13.30 16.57 10.00
C SER A 50 -14.74 16.32 10.44
N ASP A 51 -15.69 16.30 9.51
CA ASP A 51 -17.14 16.26 9.72
C ASP A 51 -17.75 14.89 9.38
N LEU A 52 -17.00 13.82 9.60
CA LEU A 52 -17.45 12.46 9.27
C LEU A 52 -18.66 12.02 10.11
N PRO A 53 -19.79 11.67 9.47
CA PRO A 53 -20.99 11.26 10.19
C PRO A 53 -20.83 9.86 10.78
N VAL A 54 -20.98 9.76 12.11
CA VAL A 54 -20.95 8.51 12.86
C VAL A 54 -22.09 7.58 12.42
N GLY A 55 -21.80 6.30 12.30
CA GLY A 55 -22.77 5.26 11.94
C GLY A 55 -23.05 5.15 10.44
N ILE A 56 -22.43 6.00 9.61
CA ILE A 56 -22.50 5.91 8.15
C ILE A 56 -21.18 5.31 7.65
N PRO A 57 -21.15 4.06 7.17
CA PRO A 57 -19.95 3.47 6.62
C PRO A 57 -19.49 4.20 5.35
N VAL A 58 -18.17 4.32 5.18
CA VAL A 58 -17.56 4.92 3.99
C VAL A 58 -16.92 3.83 3.15
N ARG A 59 -17.29 3.76 1.87
CA ARG A 59 -16.63 2.89 0.90
C ARG A 59 -15.46 3.64 0.27
N LEU A 60 -14.31 2.99 0.27
CA LEU A 60 -13.10 3.41 -0.44
C LEU A 60 -12.83 2.40 -1.55
N SER A 61 -12.45 2.88 -2.71
CA SER A 61 -11.99 2.04 -3.81
C SER A 61 -10.67 2.54 -4.38
N GLY A 62 -10.04 1.74 -5.21
CA GLY A 62 -8.83 2.13 -5.90
C GLY A 62 -8.26 1.03 -6.78
N GLN A 63 -7.05 1.29 -7.25
CA GLN A 63 -6.28 0.39 -8.09
C GLN A 63 -4.83 0.35 -7.63
N ALA A 64 -4.29 -0.88 -7.54
CA ALA A 64 -2.88 -1.13 -7.32
C ALA A 64 -2.26 -1.74 -8.57
N ASP A 65 -1.09 -1.26 -8.96
CA ASP A 65 -0.35 -1.70 -10.15
C ASP A 65 1.09 -2.04 -9.76
N TRP A 66 1.63 -3.19 -10.19
CA TRP A 66 3.02 -3.60 -9.88
C TRP A 66 3.59 -4.56 -10.93
N LEU A 67 4.88 -4.87 -10.81
CA LEU A 67 5.54 -5.90 -11.61
C LEU A 67 5.83 -7.13 -10.74
N ILE A 68 5.63 -8.32 -11.31
CA ILE A 68 6.15 -9.58 -10.75
C ILE A 68 7.20 -10.11 -11.72
N CYS A 69 8.39 -10.43 -11.22
CA CYS A 69 9.52 -10.85 -12.05
C CYS A 69 10.00 -12.26 -11.65
N ARG A 70 10.31 -13.08 -12.66
CA ARG A 70 11.12 -14.30 -12.50
C ARG A 70 12.19 -14.34 -13.59
N ASP A 71 11.78 -14.68 -14.81
CA ASP A 71 12.63 -14.64 -16.01
C ASP A 71 12.33 -13.38 -16.83
N GLU A 72 11.06 -12.96 -16.81
CA GLU A 72 10.57 -11.69 -17.34
C GLU A 72 9.69 -10.99 -16.29
N CYS A 73 9.54 -9.68 -16.43
CA CYS A 73 8.69 -8.88 -15.55
C CYS A 73 7.32 -8.64 -16.19
N VAL A 74 6.26 -9.11 -15.52
CA VAL A 74 4.89 -8.98 -16.00
C VAL A 74 4.14 -7.90 -15.20
N PRO A 75 3.49 -6.92 -15.86
CA PRO A 75 2.59 -5.98 -15.21
C PRO A 75 1.33 -6.67 -14.68
N VAL A 76 1.00 -6.36 -13.43
CA VAL A 76 -0.18 -6.85 -12.73
C VAL A 76 -0.95 -5.66 -12.16
N SER A 77 -2.28 -5.74 -12.27
CA SER A 77 -3.20 -4.75 -11.73
C SER A 77 -4.23 -5.43 -10.84
N SER A 78 -4.62 -4.77 -9.74
CA SER A 78 -5.67 -5.25 -8.85
C SER A 78 -6.59 -4.12 -8.42
N LYS A 79 -7.90 -4.37 -8.44
CA LYS A 79 -8.91 -3.47 -7.90
C LYS A 79 -8.99 -3.66 -6.39
N LEU A 80 -9.05 -2.55 -5.67
CA LEU A 80 -9.14 -2.52 -4.22
C LEU A 80 -10.49 -1.93 -3.83
N GLU A 81 -11.14 -2.54 -2.86
CA GLU A 81 -12.35 -2.03 -2.24
C GLU A 81 -12.33 -2.32 -0.74
N MET A 82 -12.72 -1.33 0.06
CA MET A 82 -12.81 -1.45 1.51
C MET A 82 -13.95 -0.59 2.02
N THR A 83 -14.69 -1.11 3.00
CA THR A 83 -15.69 -0.34 3.74
C THR A 83 -15.14 -0.05 5.14
N LEU A 84 -15.14 1.22 5.52
CA LEU A 84 -14.72 1.69 6.84
C LEU A 84 -15.95 2.11 7.65
N ASP A 85 -16.15 1.47 8.79
CA ASP A 85 -17.18 1.88 9.75
C ASP A 85 -16.72 3.12 10.51
N VAL A 86 -17.61 4.12 10.61
CA VAL A 86 -17.35 5.39 11.30
C VAL A 86 -17.99 5.33 12.68
N GLY A 87 -17.17 5.36 13.73
CA GLY A 87 -17.62 5.21 15.10
C GLY A 87 -16.80 6.06 16.08
N ASN A 88 -17.32 6.21 17.31
CA ASN A 88 -16.64 6.93 18.39
C ASN A 88 -15.70 6.02 19.21
N GLY A 89 -15.46 4.79 18.75
CA GLY A 89 -14.65 3.80 19.45
C GLY A 89 -13.16 3.97 19.19
N THR A 90 -12.35 3.25 19.96
CA THR A 90 -10.93 3.06 19.61
C THR A 90 -10.86 2.21 18.34
N PRO A 91 -10.16 2.66 17.28
CA PRO A 91 -10.04 1.86 16.07
C PRO A 91 -9.37 0.52 16.42
N ALA A 92 -9.97 -0.57 15.96
CA ALA A 92 -9.36 -1.88 16.07
C ALA A 92 -8.02 -1.84 15.33
N ARG A 93 -6.94 -2.27 16.00
CA ARG A 93 -5.67 -2.48 15.31
C ARG A 93 -5.90 -3.63 14.34
N ALA A 94 -5.86 -3.34 13.04
CA ALA A 94 -5.84 -4.37 12.02
C ALA A 94 -4.72 -5.37 12.37
N ALA A 95 -5.02 -6.67 12.25
CA ALA A 95 -4.01 -7.71 12.42
C ALA A 95 -2.90 -7.46 11.38
N ALA A 96 -1.80 -6.85 11.82
CA ALA A 96 -0.63 -6.70 10.99
C ALA A 96 -0.01 -8.09 10.85
N TRP A 97 0.38 -8.46 9.63
CA TRP A 97 1.15 -9.68 9.43
C TRP A 97 2.47 -9.55 10.19
N PRO A 98 2.76 -10.41 11.19
CA PRO A 98 3.88 -10.25 12.09
C PRO A 98 5.22 -10.09 11.35
N GLU A 99 5.41 -10.85 10.26
CA GLU A 99 6.62 -10.79 9.46
C GLU A 99 6.84 -9.45 8.74
N THR A 100 5.78 -8.67 8.51
CA THR A 100 5.87 -7.34 7.86
C THR A 100 5.98 -6.20 8.87
N ALA A 101 5.65 -6.44 10.15
CA ALA A 101 5.71 -5.45 11.20
C ALA A 101 7.16 -5.08 11.58
N ALA A 102 8.11 -6.01 11.36
CA ALA A 102 9.52 -5.87 11.68
C ALA A 102 10.35 -5.14 10.60
N ALA A 103 9.77 -4.84 9.43
CA ALA A 103 10.44 -4.03 8.42
C ALA A 103 10.56 -2.59 8.94
N GLY A 104 11.66 -2.25 9.60
CA GLY A 104 12.05 -0.85 9.82
C GLY A 104 12.41 -0.17 8.50
N GLY A 105 12.61 1.15 8.48
CA GLY A 105 13.13 1.84 7.29
C GLY A 105 12.11 2.13 6.19
N TRP A 106 10.83 2.31 6.56
CA TRP A 106 9.76 2.74 5.67
C TRP A 106 10.13 4.05 4.94
N GLY A 107 10.32 4.01 3.63
CA GLY A 107 10.91 5.11 2.87
C GLY A 107 10.28 5.33 1.50
N SER A 108 11.02 6.02 0.64
CA SER A 108 10.69 6.25 -0.77
C SER A 108 10.60 4.94 -1.56
N PRO A 109 9.93 4.92 -2.71
CA PRO A 109 9.87 3.75 -3.58
C PRO A 109 11.26 3.22 -3.93
N PRO A 110 11.42 1.89 -4.10
CA PRO A 110 12.68 1.32 -4.52
C PRO A 110 13.12 1.90 -5.87
N PRO A 111 14.43 2.08 -6.07
CA PRO A 111 14.97 2.50 -7.36
C PRO A 111 14.61 1.50 -8.46
N LYS A 112 14.58 1.99 -9.71
CA LYS A 112 14.24 1.19 -10.89
C LYS A 112 15.25 0.08 -11.14
#